data_AF-A0A8V0YJG6-F1
#
_entry.id   AF-A0A8V0YJG6-F1
#
_cell.length_a   1.000
_cell.length_b   1.000
_cell.length_c   1.000
_cell.angle_alpha   90.00
_cell.angle_beta   90.00
_cell.angle_gamma   90.00
#
_symmetry.space_group_name_H-M   'P 1'
#
loop_
_entity.id
_entity.type
_entity.pdbx_description
1 polymer ?
#
loop_
_entity_poly.entity_id
_entity_poly.type
_entity_poly.pdbx_seq_one_letter_code
_entity_poly.pdbx_strand_id
1 'polypeptide(L)' 'SGSTLATQDDKAMLTQSVINFSPIDIKTKEVKKKDASLGLFQIFWKSSTCKEIFNVGHSFHVDFEDRSNQSG' A
#
# COMPACT_ATOMS: atom_id res chain seq x y z
N SER A 1 30.59 33.60 -9.36
CA SER A 1 29.65 32.69 -10.04
C SER A 1 28.83 32.01 -8.97
N GLY A 2 27.51 32.23 -9.01
CA GLY A 2 26.60 32.12 -7.87
C GLY A 2 26.45 30.72 -7.28
N SER A 3 26.33 30.68 -5.96
CA SER A 3 25.80 29.59 -5.19
C SER A 3 24.29 29.52 -5.39
N THR A 4 23.75 28.34 -5.70
CA THR A 4 22.34 28.06 -5.46
C THR A 4 22.25 27.35 -4.12
N LEU A 5 21.96 28.12 -3.07
CA LEU A 5 21.44 27.58 -1.81
C LEU A 5 20.09 26.94 -2.12
N ALA A 6 19.99 25.63 -1.99
CA ALA A 6 18.68 24.98 -1.94
C ALA A 6 17.94 25.50 -0.70
N THR A 7 16.74 26.03 -0.91
CA THR A 7 15.89 26.59 0.12
C THR A 7 15.39 25.48 1.03
N GLN A 8 15.10 25.78 2.31
CA GLN A 8 14.56 24.80 3.27
C GLN A 8 13.25 24.15 2.77
N ASP A 9 12.51 24.86 1.92
CA ASP A 9 11.30 24.38 1.25
C ASP A 9 11.58 23.29 0.20
N ASP A 10 12.74 23.33 -0.47
CA ASP A 10 13.16 22.28 -1.42
C ASP A 10 13.47 20.97 -0.68
N LYS A 11 13.97 21.05 0.56
CA LYS A 11 14.15 19.89 1.44
C LYS A 11 12.83 19.37 2.00
N ALA A 12 11.85 20.23 2.26
CA ALA A 12 10.51 19.84 2.68
C ALA A 12 9.75 19.08 1.57
N MET A 13 9.87 19.54 0.33
CA MET A 13 9.24 18.88 -0.83
C MET A 13 9.86 17.51 -1.15
N LEU A 14 11.19 17.36 -0.98
CA LEU A 14 11.88 16.07 -1.10
C LEU A 14 11.60 15.11 0.08
N THR A 15 11.29 15.63 1.29
CA THR A 15 10.97 14.77 2.44
C THR A 15 9.52 14.30 2.45
N GLN A 16 8.58 15.10 1.91
CA GLN A 16 7.17 14.71 1.81
C GLN A 16 6.94 13.51 0.87
N SER A 17 7.81 13.31 -0.11
CA SER A 17 7.69 12.23 -1.11
C SER A 17 8.36 10.90 -0.71
N VAL A 18 9.10 10.86 0.41
CA VAL A 18 9.93 9.70 0.82
C VAL A 18 9.32 8.91 1.99
N ILE A 19 8.16 9.32 2.53
CA ILE A 19 7.69 8.86 3.85
C ILE A 19 6.66 7.70 3.85
N ASN A 20 6.32 7.09 2.72
CA ASN A 20 5.31 6.02 2.67
C ASN A 20 5.82 4.72 2.00
N PHE A 21 6.95 4.19 2.47
CA PHE A 21 7.43 2.86 2.03
C PHE A 21 6.86 1.75 2.91
N SER A 22 6.57 0.60 2.28
CA SER A 22 6.19 -0.65 2.94
C SER A 22 7.19 -1.75 2.57
N PRO A 23 7.42 -2.77 3.41
CA PRO A 23 6.82 -2.97 4.74
C PRO A 23 7.40 -2.04 5.82
N ILE A 24 6.72 -1.94 6.97
CA ILE A 24 7.22 -1.26 8.19
C ILE A 24 7.15 -2.19 9.40
N ASP A 25 8.01 -1.95 10.38
CA ASP A 25 7.93 -2.62 11.67
C ASP A 25 6.79 -2.04 12.52
N ILE A 26 5.74 -2.84 12.76
CA ILE A 26 4.62 -2.42 13.61
C ILE A 26 5.00 -2.56 15.08
N LYS A 27 5.30 -1.44 15.73
CA LYS A 27 5.56 -1.38 17.17
C LYS A 27 4.27 -1.16 17.94
N THR A 28 3.68 -2.22 18.48
CA THR A 28 2.37 -2.19 19.15
C THR A 28 2.24 -1.15 20.28
N LYS A 29 3.34 -0.80 20.95
CA LYS A 29 3.37 0.24 22.00
C LYS A 29 3.21 1.67 21.47
N GLU A 30 3.54 1.89 20.20
CA GLU A 30 3.49 3.20 19.52
C GLU A 30 2.23 3.35 18.65
N VAL A 31 1.50 2.26 18.40
CA VAL A 31 0.22 2.27 17.67
C VAL A 31 -0.81 3.04 18.51
N LYS A 32 -1.55 3.95 17.86
CA LYS A 32 -2.69 4.62 18.50
C LYS A 32 -3.64 3.56 19.09
N LYS A 33 -4.23 3.86 20.24
CA LYS A 33 -5.25 2.96 20.84
C LYS A 33 -6.33 2.63 19.81
N LYS A 34 -6.99 1.48 20.01
CA LYS A 34 -8.07 0.98 19.15
C LYS A 34 -9.00 2.12 18.74
N ASP A 35 -9.03 2.38 17.43
CA ASP A 35 -9.90 3.37 16.84
C ASP A 35 -11.31 2.78 16.71
N ALA A 36 -12.26 3.32 17.46
CA ALA A 36 -13.65 2.87 17.47
C ALA A 36 -14.44 3.28 16.22
N SER A 37 -13.90 4.18 15.39
CA SER A 37 -14.49 4.57 14.11
C SER A 37 -14.25 3.54 12.99
N LEU A 38 -13.29 2.64 13.18
CA LEU A 38 -13.01 1.57 12.23
C LEU A 38 -14.09 0.49 12.32
N GLY A 39 -14.80 0.29 11.21
CA GLY A 39 -15.79 -0.79 11.05
C GLY A 39 -15.15 -2.17 11.01
N LEU A 40 -15.99 -3.20 11.15
CA LEU A 40 -15.56 -4.59 10.95
C LEU A 40 -15.34 -4.86 9.45
N PHE A 41 -14.22 -5.48 9.12
CA PHE A 41 -13.94 -5.98 7.78
C PHE A 41 -14.41 -7.43 7.66
N GLN A 42 -15.23 -7.72 6.64
CA GLN A 42 -15.73 -9.06 6.33
C GLN A 42 -15.43 -9.40 4.88
N ILE A 43 -15.04 -10.65 4.62
CA ILE A 43 -14.71 -11.13 3.28
C ILE A 43 -15.54 -12.37 2.96
N PHE A 44 -16.16 -12.38 1.78
CA PHE A 44 -16.86 -13.54 1.24
C PHE A 44 -16.12 -14.04 0.00
N TRP A 45 -15.44 -15.17 0.13
CA TRP A 45 -14.72 -15.78 -0.97
C TRP A 45 -15.59 -16.79 -1.71
N LYS A 46 -15.55 -16.76 -3.04
CA LYS A 46 -16.14 -17.77 -3.89
C LYS A 46 -15.02 -18.54 -4.58
N SER A 47 -14.84 -19.82 -4.25
CA SER A 47 -13.73 -20.62 -4.81
C SER A 47 -13.75 -20.69 -6.34
N SER A 48 -14.94 -20.62 -6.95
CA SER A 48 -15.10 -20.64 -8.41
C SER A 48 -14.52 -19.42 -9.13
N THR A 49 -14.08 -18.37 -8.41
CA THR A 49 -13.44 -17.21 -9.04
C THR A 49 -11.93 -17.41 -9.23
N CYS A 50 -11.32 -18.44 -8.63
CA CYS A 50 -9.90 -18.74 -8.89
C CYS A 50 -9.70 -19.16 -10.35
N LYS A 51 -8.76 -18.54 -11.05
CA LYS A 51 -8.46 -18.81 -12.47
C LYS A 51 -7.22 -19.65 -12.64
N GLU A 52 -6.09 -19.16 -12.14
CA GLU A 52 -4.79 -19.78 -12.38
C GLU A 52 -3.77 -19.43 -11.28
N ILE A 53 -2.70 -20.22 -11.24
CA ILE A 53 -1.51 -19.98 -10.44
C ILE A 53 -0.30 -19.95 -11.38
N PHE A 54 0.52 -18.91 -11.27
CA PHE A 54 1.71 -18.77 -12.10
C PHE A 54 2.89 -18.16 -11.33
N ASN A 55 4.09 -18.47 -11.81
CA ASN A 55 5.34 -17.98 -11.25
C ASN A 55 5.79 -16.73 -12.01
N VAL A 56 6.04 -15.64 -11.29
CA VAL A 56 6.53 -14.36 -11.87
C VAL A 56 8.04 -14.17 -11.69
N GLY A 57 8.77 -15.25 -11.42
CA GLY A 57 10.22 -15.30 -11.18
C GLY A 57 10.62 -14.99 -9.73
N HIS A 58 9.87 -14.15 -9.02
CA HIS A 58 10.17 -13.70 -7.66
C HIS A 58 9.04 -13.97 -6.64
N SER A 59 7.91 -14.51 -7.11
CA SER A 59 6.76 -14.93 -6.29
C SER A 59 5.86 -15.89 -7.08
N PHE A 60 4.89 -16.48 -6.40
CA PHE A 60 3.75 -17.16 -7.03
C PHE A 60 2.52 -16.29 -6.89
N HIS A 61 1.86 -16.02 -8.01
CA HIS A 61 0.62 -15.26 -8.06
C HIS A 61 -0.56 -16.21 -8.25
N VAL A 62 -1.69 -15.89 -7.61
CA VAL A 62 -2.96 -16.58 -7.81
C VAL A 62 -3.95 -15.53 -8.29
N ASP A 63 -4.45 -15.71 -9.51
CA ASP A 63 -5.37 -14.76 -10.12
C ASP A 63 -6.82 -15.21 -9.88
N PHE A 64 -7.66 -14.23 -9.51
CA PHE A 64 -9.08 -14.41 -9.32
C PHE A 64 -9.88 -13.59 -10.35
N GLU A 65 -11.04 -14.07 -10.75
CA GLU A 65 -12.01 -13.32 -11.55
C GLU A 65 -12.56 -12.14 -10.74
N ASP A 66 -12.10 -10.95 -11.07
CA ASP A 66 -12.66 -9.71 -10.55
C ASP A 66 -13.61 -9.09 -11.59
N ARG A 67 -14.92 -9.30 -11.39
CA ARG A 67 -15.96 -8.71 -12.24
C ARG A 67 -16.22 -7.23 -11.93
N SER A 68 -15.55 -6.65 -10.93
CA SER A 68 -15.78 -5.26 -10.51
C SER A 68 -14.99 -4.21 -11.31
N ASN A 69 -14.07 -4.62 -12.19
CA ASN A 69 -13.28 -3.71 -13.05
C ASN A 69 -13.83 -3.59 -14.48
N GLN A 70 -15.12 -3.85 -14.72
CA GLN A 70 -15.78 -3.35 -15.93
C GLN A 70 -16.21 -1.92 -15.68
N SER A 71 -15.26 -0.98 -15.74
CA SER A 71 -15.55 0.43 -15.91
C SER A 71 -16.24 0.62 -17.26
N GLY A 72 -17.58 0.68 -17.24
CA GLY A 72 -18.41 1.19 -18.33
C GLY A 72 -18.54 2.71 -18.27
#